data_AF-A0A3M6XN38-F1
#
_entry.id   AF-A0A3M6XN38-F1
#
_cell.length_a   1.000
_cell.length_b   1.000
_cell.length_c   1.000
_cell.angle_alpha   90.00
_cell.angle_beta   90.00
_cell.angle_gamma   90.00
#
_symmetry.space_group_name_H-M   'P 1'
#
loop_
_entity.id
_entity.type
_entity.pdbx_description
1 polymer ?
#
loop_
_entity_poly.entity_id
_entity_poly.type
_entity_poly.pdbx_seq_one_letter_code
_entity_poly.pdbx_strand_id
1 'polypeptide(L)'
;MGRSQSKSTRTLRLREDTAKYLLNLDLDSAKYDPKTRTMLDTADSTNELIAEDGFQKASGDAAEFEKATRYAWESQETGAPDKIHLQANPTEAQLTRKRKADDDLRKAEERKKFLADRYGVQDTAASDKGKKLAGAGVTSNENYVEYDARGRVKGLPEKKEKSMYAEDVLINNHTSVWGSWWRDFAWGYACCHSTVKNSFCTGDAGKAAAEEAENFSRGITSTSAPLPTAEEAGNAEAVPKDEQVEASGVESGAGGQVLDEERTSHIPNQPDKPDKQKMDESRRRLEEMKNGVTEAEMEQYRKEKTNKADPMAGMLGTDELL
;
A
#
# COMPACT_ATOMS: atom_id res chain seq x y z
N MET A 1 69.50 0.77 -69.33
CA MET A 1 68.19 0.11 -69.15
C MET A 1 67.73 0.32 -67.71
N GLY A 2 67.03 1.42 -67.43
CA GLY A 2 66.45 1.67 -66.10
C GLY A 2 64.95 1.47 -66.16
N ARG A 3 64.43 0.38 -65.58
CA ARG A 3 62.98 0.18 -65.44
C ARG A 3 62.44 1.17 -64.41
N SER A 4 61.72 2.19 -64.86
CA SER A 4 60.92 3.04 -63.98
C SER A 4 59.72 2.22 -63.49
N GLN A 5 59.76 1.80 -62.22
CA GLN A 5 58.59 1.27 -61.51
C GLN A 5 57.53 2.39 -61.46
N SER A 6 56.32 2.12 -61.92
CA SER A 6 55.22 3.09 -61.86
C SER A 6 54.90 3.39 -60.40
N LYS A 7 55.02 4.66 -59.99
CA LYS A 7 54.69 5.14 -58.64
C LYS A 7 53.17 5.16 -58.44
N SER A 8 52.54 3.99 -58.40
CA SER A 8 51.18 3.82 -57.92
C SER A 8 51.13 2.74 -56.84
N THR A 9 52.09 2.79 -55.90
CA THR A 9 52.03 1.99 -54.68
C THR A 9 51.13 2.70 -53.67
N ARG A 10 49.86 2.92 -54.02
CA ARG A 10 48.85 3.39 -53.05
C ARG A 10 48.62 2.23 -52.09
N THR A 11 48.87 2.46 -50.81
CA THR A 11 48.58 1.49 -49.76
C THR A 11 47.09 1.17 -49.76
N LEU A 12 46.74 -0.13 -49.79
CA LEU A 12 45.34 -0.60 -49.78
C LEU A 12 44.62 -0.36 -48.45
N ARG A 13 45.37 -0.07 -47.38
CA ARG A 13 44.80 0.31 -46.09
C ARG A 13 44.19 1.71 -46.21
N LEU A 14 42.89 1.81 -45.90
CA LEU A 14 42.21 3.08 -45.72
C LEU A 14 42.82 3.79 -44.50
N ARG A 15 43.23 5.04 -44.69
CA ARG A 15 43.87 5.84 -43.63
C ARG A 15 42.86 6.43 -42.64
N GLU A 16 41.60 6.51 -43.03
CA GLU A 16 40.48 6.96 -42.19
C GLU A 16 40.05 5.89 -41.17
N ASP A 17 40.24 4.61 -41.50
CA ASP A 17 39.92 3.49 -40.60
C ASP A 17 41.08 3.20 -39.63
N THR A 18 40.86 3.54 -38.36
CA THR A 18 41.76 3.18 -37.26
C THR A 18 41.68 1.67 -37.00
N ALA A 19 42.80 1.07 -36.59
CA ALA A 19 42.78 -0.35 -36.25
C ALA A 19 42.13 -0.54 -34.88
N LYS A 20 41.37 -1.63 -34.68
CA LYS A 20 40.63 -1.88 -33.42
C LYS A 20 41.54 -1.85 -32.16
N TYR A 21 42.75 -2.39 -32.25
CA TYR A 21 43.74 -2.38 -31.15
C TYR A 21 44.42 -1.01 -30.90
N LEU A 22 44.18 -0.02 -31.76
CA LEU A 22 44.66 1.35 -31.58
C LEU A 22 43.56 2.29 -31.07
N LEU A 23 42.34 1.78 -30.87
CA LEU A 23 41.24 2.58 -30.34
C LEU A 23 41.54 2.99 -28.89
N ASN A 24 42.08 2.06 -28.10
CA ASN A 24 42.48 2.31 -26.72
C ASN A 24 43.85 1.69 -26.47
N LEU A 25 44.79 2.54 -26.05
CA LEU A 25 46.19 2.15 -25.87
C LEU A 25 46.47 1.64 -24.44
N ASP A 26 45.48 1.71 -23.56
CA ASP A 26 45.58 1.21 -22.20
C ASP A 26 45.72 -0.31 -22.22
N LEU A 27 46.74 -0.81 -21.51
CA LEU A 27 47.10 -2.23 -21.48
C LEU A 27 46.00 -3.11 -20.86
N ASP A 28 45.21 -2.53 -19.95
CA ASP A 28 44.14 -3.20 -19.23
C ASP A 28 42.77 -3.11 -19.95
N SER A 29 42.72 -2.47 -21.11
CA SER A 29 41.51 -2.41 -21.92
C SER A 29 41.23 -3.74 -22.65
N ALA A 30 40.08 -3.84 -23.33
CA ALA A 30 39.67 -5.09 -23.98
C ALA A 30 40.71 -5.63 -24.97
N LYS A 31 40.94 -6.94 -24.89
CA LYS A 31 42.03 -7.63 -25.58
C LYS A 31 41.71 -7.87 -27.06
N TYR A 32 42.64 -7.50 -27.95
CA TYR A 32 42.56 -7.84 -29.38
C TYR A 32 43.19 -9.20 -29.68
N ASP A 33 42.47 -10.10 -30.36
CA ASP A 33 43.04 -11.32 -30.92
C ASP A 33 43.49 -11.07 -32.38
N PRO A 34 44.81 -11.03 -32.67
CA PRO A 34 45.33 -10.75 -34.01
C PRO A 34 45.02 -11.86 -35.03
N LYS A 35 44.69 -13.08 -34.58
CA LYS A 35 44.40 -14.21 -35.47
C LYS A 35 43.01 -14.12 -36.06
N THR A 36 42.01 -13.95 -35.21
CA THR A 36 40.60 -13.82 -35.60
C THR A 36 40.21 -12.38 -35.94
N ARG A 37 41.09 -11.42 -35.60
CA ARG A 37 40.92 -9.98 -35.80
C ARG A 37 39.69 -9.42 -35.08
N THR A 38 39.31 -10.02 -33.95
CA THR A 38 38.18 -9.61 -33.11
C THR A 38 38.67 -8.98 -31.81
N MET A 39 37.91 -8.03 -31.27
CA MET A 39 38.06 -7.62 -29.87
C MET A 39 37.36 -8.68 -29.00
N LEU A 40 38.01 -9.07 -27.91
CA LEU A 40 37.38 -9.86 -26.86
C LEU A 40 36.60 -8.89 -25.98
N ASP A 41 35.32 -9.16 -25.83
CA ASP A 41 34.46 -8.43 -24.92
C ASP A 41 34.84 -8.80 -23.49
N THR A 42 35.35 -7.83 -22.75
CA THR A 42 35.60 -7.95 -21.31
C THR A 42 34.58 -7.08 -20.60
N ALA A 43 33.95 -7.60 -19.54
CA ALA A 43 32.91 -6.89 -18.79
C ALA A 43 33.37 -5.50 -18.29
N ASP A 44 34.69 -5.32 -18.12
CA ASP A 44 35.32 -4.07 -17.67
C ASP A 44 35.75 -3.14 -18.82
N SER A 45 35.39 -3.45 -20.08
CA SER A 45 35.81 -2.62 -21.21
C SER A 45 35.03 -1.30 -21.24
N THR A 46 35.73 -0.20 -21.00
CA THR A 46 35.19 1.18 -21.03
C THR A 46 35.00 1.73 -22.44
N ASN A 47 35.12 0.88 -23.46
CA ASN A 47 35.26 1.30 -24.84
C ASN A 47 33.94 1.13 -25.57
N GLU A 48 33.30 2.25 -25.90
CA GLU A 48 32.00 2.30 -26.59
C GLU A 48 31.99 1.42 -27.85
N LEU A 49 33.03 1.50 -28.69
CA LEU A 49 33.15 0.71 -29.93
C LEU A 49 33.36 -0.81 -29.72
N ILE A 50 33.74 -1.24 -28.51
CA ILE A 50 33.93 -2.67 -28.18
C ILE A 50 32.61 -3.26 -27.68
N ALA A 51 31.91 -2.52 -26.81
CA ALA A 51 30.53 -2.83 -26.47
C ALA A 51 29.66 -2.89 -27.72
N GLU A 52 29.94 -2.04 -28.72
CA GLU A 52 29.28 -2.10 -30.03
C GLU A 52 29.52 -3.40 -30.81
N ASP A 53 30.70 -4.02 -30.83
CA ASP A 53 30.92 -5.26 -31.62
C ASP A 53 30.15 -6.46 -31.03
N GLY A 54 30.05 -6.53 -29.69
CA GLY A 54 29.20 -7.49 -28.99
C GLY A 54 27.71 -7.20 -29.19
N PHE A 55 27.32 -5.94 -29.02
CA PHE A 55 25.95 -5.48 -29.24
C PHE A 55 25.50 -5.69 -30.69
N GLN A 56 26.34 -5.39 -31.68
CA GLN A 56 26.03 -5.52 -33.10
C GLN A 56 25.80 -6.97 -33.50
N LYS A 57 26.47 -7.94 -32.85
CA LYS A 57 26.21 -9.38 -33.06
C LYS A 57 24.86 -9.81 -32.53
N ALA A 58 24.45 -9.28 -31.37
CA ALA A 58 23.16 -9.60 -30.76
C ALA A 58 21.99 -8.78 -31.36
N SER A 59 22.29 -7.63 -31.97
CA SER A 59 21.29 -6.70 -32.49
C SER A 59 20.71 -7.12 -33.84
N GLY A 60 19.59 -6.49 -34.20
CA GLY A 60 18.86 -6.72 -35.46
C GLY A 60 18.26 -8.11 -35.57
N ASP A 61 18.45 -8.73 -36.73
CA ASP A 61 17.85 -10.03 -37.09
C ASP A 61 18.32 -11.18 -36.18
N ALA A 62 19.49 -11.07 -35.55
CA ALA A 62 20.00 -12.06 -34.62
C ALA A 62 19.09 -12.19 -33.39
N ALA A 63 18.71 -11.07 -32.77
CA ALA A 63 17.75 -11.05 -31.66
C ALA A 63 16.38 -11.60 -32.06
N GLU A 64 15.91 -11.30 -33.28
CA GLU A 64 14.65 -11.83 -33.78
C GLU A 64 14.70 -13.34 -34.03
N PHE A 65 15.83 -13.85 -34.51
CA PHE A 65 16.11 -15.27 -34.70
C PHE A 65 16.22 -16.02 -33.35
N GLU A 66 16.84 -15.42 -32.33
CA GLU A 66 16.86 -15.97 -30.97
C GLU A 66 15.47 -16.03 -30.34
N LYS A 67 14.63 -15.01 -30.56
CA LYS A 67 13.21 -15.06 -30.14
C LYS A 67 12.45 -16.16 -30.90
N ALA A 68 12.84 -16.44 -32.14
CA ALA A 68 12.20 -17.46 -32.99
C ALA A 68 12.52 -18.87 -32.53
N THR A 69 13.81 -19.11 -32.24
CA THR A 69 14.32 -20.38 -31.74
C THR A 69 13.75 -20.68 -30.36
N ARG A 70 13.73 -19.70 -29.45
CA ARG A 70 13.05 -19.85 -28.15
C ARG A 70 11.57 -20.21 -28.30
N TYR A 71 10.84 -19.51 -29.17
CA TYR A 71 9.43 -19.81 -29.42
C TYR A 71 9.23 -21.22 -29.99
N ALA A 72 10.10 -21.67 -30.90
CA ALA A 72 10.06 -23.02 -31.44
C ALA A 72 10.23 -24.06 -30.33
N TRP A 73 11.22 -23.88 -29.44
CA TRP A 73 11.43 -24.77 -28.29
C TRP A 73 10.24 -24.77 -27.31
N GLU A 74 9.73 -23.59 -26.95
CA GLU A 74 8.54 -23.47 -26.09
C GLU A 74 7.33 -24.17 -26.71
N SER A 75 7.09 -24.02 -28.02
CA SER A 75 5.97 -24.68 -28.72
C SER A 75 6.10 -26.21 -28.72
N GLN A 76 7.35 -26.70 -28.74
CA GLN A 76 7.64 -28.12 -28.69
C GLN A 76 7.46 -28.71 -27.29
N GLU A 77 7.92 -28.01 -26.26
CA GLU A 77 7.81 -28.41 -24.85
C GLU A 77 6.37 -28.36 -24.33
N THR A 78 5.65 -27.29 -24.67
CA THR A 78 4.23 -27.12 -24.29
C THR A 78 3.30 -28.10 -25.01
N GLY A 79 3.78 -28.75 -26.08
CA GLY A 79 2.96 -29.65 -26.89
C GLY A 79 1.86 -28.92 -27.66
N ALA A 80 2.04 -27.62 -27.93
CA ALA A 80 1.10 -26.81 -28.69
C ALA A 80 0.84 -27.44 -30.07
N PRO A 81 -0.36 -27.25 -30.65
CA PRO A 81 -0.67 -27.76 -31.99
C PRO A 81 0.24 -27.14 -33.07
N ASP A 82 0.65 -25.89 -32.86
CA ASP A 82 1.48 -25.12 -33.78
C ASP A 82 2.98 -25.36 -33.51
N LYS A 83 3.45 -26.58 -33.77
CA LYS A 83 4.86 -26.94 -33.64
C LYS A 83 5.65 -26.37 -34.80
N ILE A 84 6.66 -25.57 -34.48
CA ILE A 84 7.44 -24.86 -35.49
C ILE A 84 8.88 -25.35 -35.45
N HIS A 85 9.46 -25.61 -36.62
CA HIS A 85 10.87 -25.90 -36.76
C HIS A 85 11.53 -24.90 -37.69
N LEU A 86 12.47 -24.12 -37.15
CA LEU A 86 13.10 -23.02 -37.88
C LEU A 86 13.94 -23.46 -39.08
N GLN A 87 14.77 -24.50 -38.92
CA GLN A 87 15.65 -24.98 -39.99
C GLN A 87 14.93 -25.87 -41.02
N ALA A 88 13.98 -26.70 -40.58
CA ALA A 88 13.25 -27.60 -41.48
C ALA A 88 12.22 -26.84 -42.33
N ASN A 89 11.37 -26.02 -41.69
CA ASN A 89 10.28 -25.29 -42.35
C ASN A 89 10.32 -23.79 -42.00
N PRO A 90 11.29 -23.02 -42.53
CA PRO A 90 11.46 -21.60 -42.17
C PRO A 90 10.28 -20.71 -42.59
N THR A 91 9.61 -21.02 -43.71
CA THR A 91 8.49 -20.23 -44.23
C THR A 91 7.24 -20.38 -43.36
N GLU A 92 6.92 -21.62 -42.98
CA GLU A 92 5.85 -21.93 -42.02
C GLU A 92 6.12 -21.27 -40.66
N ALA A 93 7.38 -21.34 -40.19
CA ALA A 93 7.81 -20.67 -38.97
C ALA A 93 7.61 -19.15 -39.02
N GLN A 94 7.89 -18.52 -40.16
CA GLN A 94 7.68 -17.07 -40.31
C GLN A 94 6.19 -16.71 -40.36
N LEU A 95 5.37 -17.50 -41.06
CA LEU A 95 3.93 -17.28 -41.16
C LEU A 95 3.22 -17.42 -39.81
N THR A 96 3.53 -18.47 -39.07
CA THR A 96 2.98 -18.71 -37.72
C THR A 96 3.38 -17.60 -36.75
N ARG A 97 4.62 -17.09 -36.82
CA ARG A 97 5.07 -15.95 -36.01
C ARG A 97 4.36 -14.65 -36.36
N LYS A 98 4.12 -14.38 -37.64
CA LYS A 98 3.34 -13.21 -38.08
C LYS A 98 1.91 -13.29 -37.55
N ARG A 99 1.25 -14.45 -37.72
CA ARG A 99 -0.11 -14.69 -37.17
C ARG A 99 -0.15 -14.50 -35.66
N LYS A 100 0.83 -15.03 -34.93
CA LYS A 100 0.94 -14.84 -33.48
C LYS A 100 1.11 -13.37 -33.10
N ALA A 101 1.94 -12.61 -33.81
CA ALA A 101 2.10 -11.18 -33.56
C ALA A 101 0.78 -10.42 -33.78
N ASP A 102 0.05 -10.73 -34.85
CA ASP A 102 -1.27 -10.14 -35.13
C ASP A 102 -2.29 -10.52 -34.04
N ASP A 103 -2.31 -11.79 -33.61
CA ASP A 103 -3.18 -12.25 -32.53
C ASP A 103 -2.83 -11.64 -31.18
N ASP A 104 -1.55 -11.43 -30.88
CA ASP A 104 -1.09 -10.78 -29.65
C ASP A 104 -1.46 -9.29 -29.63
N LEU A 105 -1.38 -8.61 -30.78
CA LEU A 105 -1.87 -7.24 -30.94
C LEU A 105 -3.40 -7.17 -30.73
N ARG A 106 -4.16 -8.08 -31.36
CA ARG A 106 -5.62 -8.17 -31.16
C ARG A 106 -5.97 -8.42 -29.69
N LYS A 107 -5.32 -9.38 -29.03
CA LYS A 107 -5.51 -9.64 -27.59
C LYS A 107 -5.10 -8.44 -26.74
N ALA A 108 -4.09 -7.67 -27.14
CA ALA A 108 -3.72 -6.45 -26.43
C ALA A 108 -4.80 -5.36 -26.58
N GLU A 109 -5.40 -5.22 -27.76
CA GLU A 109 -6.54 -4.30 -27.98
C GLU A 109 -7.79 -4.74 -27.24
N GLU A 110 -8.13 -6.03 -27.28
CA GLU A 110 -9.24 -6.61 -26.50
C GLU A 110 -9.04 -6.40 -25.01
N ARG A 111 -7.82 -6.61 -24.50
CA ARG A 111 -7.47 -6.28 -23.12
C ARG A 111 -7.64 -4.79 -22.84
N LYS A 112 -7.13 -3.90 -23.70
CA LYS A 112 -7.32 -2.45 -23.54
C LYS A 112 -8.79 -2.05 -23.50
N LYS A 113 -9.62 -2.62 -24.39
CA LYS A 113 -11.09 -2.42 -24.41
C LYS A 113 -11.73 -2.94 -23.13
N PHE A 114 -11.40 -4.17 -22.72
CA PHE A 114 -11.89 -4.75 -21.47
C PHE A 114 -11.52 -3.91 -20.25
N LEU A 115 -10.29 -3.40 -20.17
CA LEU A 115 -9.86 -2.49 -19.11
C LEU A 115 -10.63 -1.17 -19.17
N ALA A 116 -10.83 -0.61 -20.36
CA ALA A 116 -11.60 0.61 -20.56
C ALA A 116 -13.07 0.45 -20.13
N ASP A 117 -13.69 -0.69 -20.40
CA ASP A 117 -15.09 -0.96 -20.01
C ASP A 117 -15.21 -1.15 -18.49
N ARG A 118 -14.23 -1.82 -17.88
CA ARG A 118 -14.22 -2.10 -16.43
C ARG A 118 -13.86 -0.89 -15.58
N TYR A 119 -12.90 -0.09 -16.03
CA TYR A 119 -12.28 0.97 -15.23
C TYR A 119 -12.52 2.38 -15.81
N GLY A 120 -13.22 2.48 -16.94
CA GLY A 120 -13.42 3.72 -17.67
C GLY A 120 -12.18 4.14 -18.48
N VAL A 121 -12.41 4.82 -19.60
CA VAL A 121 -11.34 5.47 -20.37
C VAL A 121 -10.87 6.70 -19.58
N GLN A 122 -9.68 6.63 -18.99
CA GLN A 122 -9.08 7.74 -18.23
C GLN A 122 -8.52 8.88 -19.12
N ASP A 123 -9.17 9.21 -20.24
CA ASP A 123 -8.77 10.36 -21.07
C ASP A 123 -8.94 11.70 -20.34
N THR A 124 -9.74 11.73 -19.26
CA THR A 124 -9.88 12.90 -18.38
C THR A 124 -8.94 12.92 -17.17
N ALA A 125 -8.19 11.84 -16.90
CA ALA A 125 -7.23 11.81 -15.80
C ALA A 125 -5.89 12.44 -16.19
N ALA A 126 -5.52 12.43 -17.47
CA ALA A 126 -4.25 12.96 -17.95
C ALA A 126 -4.15 14.50 -17.94
N SER A 127 -5.28 15.22 -17.94
CA SER A 127 -5.25 16.69 -18.08
C SER A 127 -5.06 17.45 -16.76
N ASP A 128 -5.54 16.92 -15.62
CA ASP A 128 -5.47 17.67 -14.35
C ASP A 128 -5.29 16.81 -13.08
N LYS A 129 -5.77 15.55 -13.08
CA LYS A 129 -5.64 14.64 -11.92
C LYS A 129 -4.32 13.86 -11.90
N GLY A 130 -3.74 13.55 -13.05
CA GLY A 130 -2.44 12.86 -13.16
C GLY A 130 -1.29 13.68 -12.57
N LYS A 131 -1.37 15.02 -12.62
CA LYS A 131 -0.39 15.90 -11.96
C LYS A 131 -0.52 15.91 -10.44
N LYS A 132 -1.74 15.72 -9.91
CA LYS A 132 -2.02 15.60 -8.47
C LYS A 132 -1.69 14.21 -7.92
N LEU A 133 -1.90 13.15 -8.72
CA LEU A 133 -1.52 11.76 -8.39
C LEU A 133 -0.02 11.48 -8.57
N ALA A 134 0.65 12.15 -9.51
CA ALA A 134 2.13 12.13 -9.57
C ALA A 134 2.76 12.84 -8.35
N GLY A 135 2.07 13.84 -7.78
CA GLY A 135 2.42 14.45 -6.49
C GLY A 135 2.08 13.57 -5.27
N ALA A 136 1.04 12.74 -5.38
CA ALA A 136 0.68 11.70 -4.41
C ALA A 136 1.33 10.37 -4.80
N GLY A 137 2.67 10.35 -4.78
CA GLY A 137 3.53 9.28 -5.27
C GLY A 137 2.97 7.86 -5.08
N VAL A 138 2.35 7.33 -6.13
CA VAL A 138 2.29 5.89 -6.35
C VAL A 138 3.66 5.50 -6.89
N THR A 139 4.64 5.51 -5.99
CA THR A 139 5.96 4.97 -6.21
C THR A 139 5.87 3.46 -6.09
N SER A 140 6.50 2.71 -6.99
CA SER A 140 6.75 1.28 -6.81
C SER A 140 7.19 0.99 -5.36
N ASN A 141 6.72 -0.10 -4.77
CA ASN A 141 6.88 -0.42 -3.34
C ASN A 141 8.30 -0.79 -2.88
N GLU A 142 9.35 -0.29 -3.55
CA GLU A 142 10.75 -0.58 -3.23
C GLU A 142 11.55 0.72 -3.05
N ASN A 143 11.36 1.34 -1.89
CA ASN A 143 12.22 2.43 -1.43
C ASN A 143 13.52 1.84 -0.88
N TYR A 144 14.65 2.13 -1.52
CA TYR A 144 15.97 1.76 -1.02
C TYR A 144 16.31 2.57 0.24
N VAL A 145 16.61 1.87 1.34
CA VAL A 145 16.96 2.45 2.63
C VAL A 145 18.35 1.97 3.03
N GLU A 146 19.32 2.87 3.05
CA GLU A 146 20.67 2.58 3.56
C GLU A 146 20.67 2.61 5.10
N TYR A 147 21.24 1.56 5.70
CA TYR A 147 21.48 1.51 7.15
C TYR A 147 22.97 1.71 7.44
N ASP A 148 23.28 2.56 8.41
CA ASP A 148 24.61 2.65 9.00
C ASP A 148 24.96 1.34 9.74
N ALA A 149 26.25 1.12 10.05
CA ALA A 149 26.72 -0.07 10.79
C ALA A 149 26.02 -0.30 12.16
N ARG A 150 25.29 0.71 12.65
CA ARG A 150 24.47 0.67 13.88
C ARG A 150 22.98 0.40 13.62
N GLY A 151 22.59 0.05 12.39
CA GLY A 151 21.20 -0.22 12.01
C GLY A 151 20.31 1.03 11.92
N ARG A 152 20.89 2.22 11.79
CA ARG A 152 20.16 3.49 11.67
C ARG A 152 20.05 3.91 10.22
N VAL A 153 18.89 4.42 9.81
CA VAL A 153 18.66 4.90 8.45
C VAL A 153 19.47 6.17 8.20
N LYS A 154 20.32 6.13 7.19
CA LYS A 154 21.20 7.25 6.83
C LYS A 154 20.39 8.41 6.25
N GLY A 155 20.49 9.58 6.87
CA GLY A 155 19.82 10.81 6.42
C GLY A 155 18.52 11.17 7.16
N LEU A 156 18.02 10.31 8.06
CA LEU A 156 16.88 10.67 8.92
C LEU A 156 17.39 11.31 10.23
N PRO A 157 16.92 12.51 10.63
CA PRO A 157 17.32 13.10 11.91
C PRO A 157 16.85 12.22 13.08
N GLU A 158 17.70 12.06 14.10
CA GLU A 158 17.40 11.22 15.26
C GLU A 158 16.13 11.74 15.97
N LYS A 159 15.09 10.91 16.01
CA LYS A 159 13.88 11.20 16.79
C LYS A 159 14.21 11.00 18.26
N LYS A 160 14.06 12.05 19.08
CA LYS A 160 14.21 11.93 20.54
C LYS A 160 13.17 10.95 21.06
N GLU A 161 13.65 9.84 21.62
CA GLU A 161 12.79 8.83 22.22
C GLU A 161 12.11 9.40 23.46
N LYS A 162 10.81 9.17 23.57
CA LYS A 162 10.03 9.51 24.76
C LYS A 162 10.34 8.51 25.86
N SER A 163 10.35 8.95 27.11
CA SER A 163 10.55 8.02 28.23
C SER A 163 9.38 7.03 28.35
N MET A 164 9.58 5.91 29.07
CA MET A 164 8.53 4.89 29.30
C MET A 164 7.28 5.45 29.98
N TYR A 165 7.43 6.56 30.70
CA TYR A 165 6.34 7.20 31.42
C TYR A 165 5.64 8.23 30.54
N ALA A 166 4.32 8.36 30.72
CA ALA A 166 3.53 9.36 30.01
C ALA A 166 4.01 10.77 30.40
N GLU A 167 4.87 11.34 29.55
CA GLU A 167 5.29 12.73 29.58
C GLU A 167 4.17 13.64 29.03
N ASP A 168 4.19 14.91 29.42
CA ASP A 168 3.28 15.94 28.91
C ASP A 168 1.78 15.60 29.06
N VAL A 169 1.39 14.98 30.17
CA VAL A 169 -0.03 14.73 30.49
C VAL A 169 -0.65 15.98 31.08
N LEU A 170 -1.41 16.69 30.26
CA LEU A 170 -2.21 17.85 30.63
C LEU A 170 -3.56 17.35 31.18
N ILE A 171 -3.79 17.56 32.47
CA ILE A 171 -5.02 17.13 33.15
C ILE A 171 -5.97 18.33 33.20
N ASN A 172 -7.29 18.13 33.03
CA ASN A 172 -8.35 19.12 33.30
C ASN A 172 -8.08 20.55 32.79
N ASN A 173 -7.72 20.66 31.50
CA ASN A 173 -7.49 21.92 30.77
C ASN A 173 -6.33 22.79 31.29
N HIS A 174 -5.37 22.21 32.02
CA HIS A 174 -4.11 22.88 32.34
C HIS A 174 -3.17 22.89 31.12
N THR A 175 -2.45 23.99 30.86
CA THR A 175 -1.45 24.08 29.77
C THR A 175 -0.05 23.63 30.18
N SER A 176 0.09 23.14 31.41
CA SER A 176 1.36 22.68 32.00
C SER A 176 1.13 21.42 32.81
N VAL A 177 2.14 20.57 32.91
CA VAL A 177 2.08 19.32 33.68
C VAL A 177 2.07 19.60 35.18
N TRP A 178 1.44 18.73 35.96
CA TRP A 178 1.52 18.79 37.43
C TRP A 178 2.97 18.67 37.91
N GLY A 179 3.41 19.59 38.78
CA GLY A 179 4.81 19.67 39.22
C GLY A 179 5.70 20.54 38.35
N SER A 180 5.13 21.21 37.35
CA SER A 180 5.82 22.27 36.58
C SER A 180 6.07 23.55 37.40
N TRP A 181 5.48 23.66 38.59
CA TRP A 181 5.62 24.81 39.48
C TRP A 181 5.73 24.38 40.95
N TRP A 182 6.50 25.13 41.74
CA TRP A 182 6.78 24.86 43.15
C TRP A 182 6.79 26.15 43.95
N ARG A 183 6.05 26.20 45.06
CA ARG A 183 6.08 27.30 46.02
C ARG A 183 5.62 26.84 47.41
N ASP A 184 6.23 27.39 48.46
CA ASP A 184 5.89 27.15 49.87
C ASP A 184 5.73 25.66 50.23
N PHE A 185 6.71 24.85 49.83
CA PHE A 185 6.73 23.38 50.01
C PHE A 185 5.58 22.61 49.31
N ALA A 186 4.86 23.25 48.39
CA ALA A 186 3.81 22.64 47.59
C ALA A 186 4.16 22.66 46.09
N TRP A 187 3.88 21.54 45.41
CA TRP A 187 3.92 21.44 43.95
C TRP A 187 2.57 21.86 43.36
N GLY A 188 2.60 22.47 42.18
CA GLY A 188 1.40 22.88 41.46
C GLY A 188 1.60 22.94 39.94
N TYR A 189 0.62 23.54 39.28
CA TYR A 189 0.64 23.79 37.83
C TYR A 189 1.20 25.18 37.52
N ALA A 190 2.13 25.31 36.56
CA ALA A 190 2.69 26.60 36.16
C ALA A 190 1.66 27.52 35.48
N CYS A 191 0.66 26.95 34.81
CA CYS A 191 -0.36 27.73 34.09
C CYS A 191 -1.30 28.52 35.01
N CYS A 192 -1.63 27.99 36.19
CA CYS A 192 -2.69 28.51 37.05
C CYS A 192 -2.25 28.67 38.54
N HIS A 193 -1.02 28.26 38.89
CA HIS A 193 -0.47 28.22 40.27
C HIS A 193 -1.31 27.46 41.30
N SER A 194 -2.25 26.61 40.84
CA SER A 194 -3.03 25.74 41.71
C SER A 194 -2.16 24.63 42.30
N THR A 195 -2.23 24.48 43.62
CA THR A 195 -1.56 23.42 44.42
C THR A 195 -2.47 22.20 44.63
N VAL A 196 -3.62 22.13 43.95
CA VAL A 196 -4.55 20.99 44.03
C VAL A 196 -4.51 20.19 42.73
N LYS A 197 -4.05 18.93 42.83
CA LYS A 197 -3.99 18.01 41.70
C LYS A 197 -5.39 17.69 41.18
N ASN A 198 -5.56 17.65 39.85
CA ASN A 198 -6.83 17.42 39.17
C ASN A 198 -7.88 18.55 39.35
N SER A 199 -7.51 19.73 39.81
CA SER A 199 -8.38 20.91 39.71
C SER A 199 -8.56 21.32 38.24
N PHE A 200 -9.65 22.00 37.89
CA PHE A 200 -9.77 22.66 36.59
C PHE A 200 -8.88 23.91 36.57
N CYS A 201 -8.30 24.25 35.40
CA CYS A 201 -7.46 25.44 35.31
C CYS A 201 -8.28 26.72 35.47
N THR A 202 -7.82 27.60 36.35
CA THR A 202 -8.42 28.89 36.72
C THR A 202 -7.88 30.06 35.89
N GLY A 203 -7.05 29.80 34.88
CA GLY A 203 -6.32 30.79 34.08
C GLY A 203 -5.44 31.73 34.91
N ASP A 204 -5.11 32.89 34.31
CA ASP A 204 -4.37 33.94 35.00
C ASP A 204 -5.17 34.61 36.13
N ALA A 205 -6.50 34.52 36.09
CA ALA A 205 -7.36 34.97 37.18
C ALA A 205 -7.09 34.20 38.49
N GLY A 206 -6.74 32.91 38.40
CA GLY A 206 -6.31 32.13 39.56
C GLY A 206 -5.00 32.58 40.17
N LYS A 207 -4.05 33.08 39.36
CA LYS A 207 -2.78 33.63 39.86
C LYS A 207 -3.02 34.94 40.61
N ALA A 208 -3.82 35.83 40.03
CA ALA A 208 -4.18 37.09 40.66
C ALA A 208 -4.91 36.87 42.00
N ALA A 209 -5.89 35.96 42.05
CA ALA A 209 -6.61 35.63 43.27
C ALA A 209 -5.70 35.00 44.35
N ALA A 210 -4.72 34.18 43.96
CA ALA A 210 -3.74 33.60 44.88
C ALA A 210 -2.79 34.67 45.45
N GLU A 211 -2.31 35.60 44.61
CA GLU A 211 -1.50 36.74 45.04
C GLU A 211 -2.29 37.69 45.95
N GLU A 212 -3.55 37.96 45.64
CA GLU A 212 -4.46 38.75 46.49
C GLU A 212 -4.75 38.07 47.83
N ALA A 213 -4.97 36.75 47.86
CA ALA A 213 -5.13 35.98 49.09
C ALA A 213 -3.85 35.99 49.94
N GLU A 214 -2.67 35.95 49.31
CA GLU A 214 -1.40 36.10 50.00
C GLU A 214 -1.20 37.50 50.56
N ASN A 215 -1.51 38.53 49.79
CA ASN A 215 -1.47 39.91 50.26
C ASN A 215 -2.45 40.13 51.42
N PHE A 216 -3.63 39.50 51.37
CA PHE A 216 -4.61 39.49 52.46
C PHE A 216 -4.09 38.77 53.71
N SER A 217 -3.51 37.58 53.56
CA SER A 217 -2.93 36.81 54.69
C SER A 217 -1.70 37.47 55.31
N ARG A 218 -0.91 38.21 54.51
CA ARG A 218 0.25 38.99 54.97
C ARG A 218 -0.14 40.35 55.56
N GLY A 219 -1.44 40.68 55.61
CA GLY A 219 -1.94 41.91 56.22
C GLY A 219 -1.56 43.18 55.45
N ILE A 220 -1.21 43.07 54.17
CA ILE A 220 -0.90 44.21 53.31
C ILE A 220 -2.20 44.66 52.65
N THR A 221 -3.04 45.37 53.39
CA THR A 221 -4.15 46.15 52.80
C THR A 221 -3.65 47.57 52.58
N SER A 222 -3.10 47.84 51.40
CA SER A 222 -2.82 49.21 50.98
C SER A 222 -3.10 49.39 49.50
N THR A 223 -4.30 49.93 49.27
CA THR A 223 -4.66 50.93 48.25
C THR A 223 -4.56 50.53 46.77
N SER A 224 -5.65 49.98 46.22
CA SER A 224 -6.37 50.53 45.05
C SER A 224 -7.51 49.62 44.55
N ALA A 225 -8.51 49.34 45.37
CA ALA A 225 -9.85 48.90 44.91
C ALA A 225 -10.86 49.17 46.04
N PRO A 226 -12.01 49.84 45.80
CA PRO A 226 -12.95 50.18 46.86
C PRO A 226 -13.66 48.93 47.37
N LEU A 227 -13.60 48.69 48.68
CA LEU A 227 -14.56 47.80 49.35
C LEU A 227 -15.96 48.43 49.23
N PRO A 228 -17.01 47.68 48.84
CA PRO A 228 -18.37 48.16 48.95
C PRO A 228 -18.73 48.32 50.42
N THR A 229 -19.15 49.53 50.78
CA THR A 229 -19.61 49.93 52.12
C THR A 229 -20.85 49.14 52.52
N ALA A 230 -20.96 48.87 53.81
CA ALA A 230 -22.03 48.13 54.48
C ALA A 230 -23.38 48.88 54.52
N GLU A 231 -23.88 49.35 53.37
CA GLU A 231 -25.15 50.09 53.25
C GLU A 231 -26.11 49.48 52.21
N GLU A 232 -25.77 48.36 51.57
CA GLU A 232 -26.65 47.61 50.65
C GLU A 232 -27.04 46.21 51.20
N ALA A 233 -27.05 46.05 52.53
CA ALA A 233 -27.64 44.88 53.20
C ALA A 233 -29.16 45.05 53.42
N GLY A 234 -29.87 45.59 52.43
CA GLY A 234 -31.24 46.11 52.58
C GLY A 234 -32.31 45.50 51.68
N ASN A 235 -32.01 44.47 50.88
CA ASN A 235 -33.05 43.82 50.07
C ASN A 235 -32.74 42.34 49.77
N ALA A 236 -32.85 41.50 50.80
CA ALA A 236 -33.04 40.06 50.63
C ALA A 236 -34.45 39.72 51.11
N GLU A 237 -35.35 39.59 50.15
CA GLU A 237 -36.74 39.22 50.32
C GLU A 237 -36.82 37.78 50.85
N ALA A 238 -37.37 37.62 52.05
CA ALA A 238 -37.63 36.32 52.65
C ALA A 238 -39.01 35.83 52.18
N VAL A 239 -39.05 34.69 51.48
CA VAL A 239 -40.29 33.97 51.15
C VAL A 239 -40.06 32.45 51.32
N PRO A 240 -41.06 31.69 51.81
CA PRO A 240 -40.88 30.73 52.90
C PRO A 240 -40.92 29.25 52.48
N LYS A 241 -40.71 28.40 53.50
CA LYS A 241 -40.94 26.95 53.52
C LYS A 241 -42.42 26.62 53.66
N ASP A 242 -42.76 25.41 53.19
CA ASP A 242 -44.04 24.66 53.20
C ASP A 242 -44.91 24.92 51.95
N GLU A 243 -45.42 23.94 51.20
CA GLU A 243 -45.77 22.53 51.48
C GLU A 243 -46.00 21.76 50.15
N GLN A 244 -45.64 20.45 50.13
CA GLN A 244 -46.22 19.28 49.39
C GLN A 244 -46.49 19.39 47.86
N VAL A 245 -46.25 18.37 47.01
CA VAL A 245 -46.93 17.06 46.93
C VAL A 245 -46.16 16.16 45.92
N GLU A 246 -45.83 14.94 46.36
CA GLU A 246 -45.76 13.64 45.64
C GLU A 246 -45.02 13.52 44.28
N ALA A 247 -44.00 12.65 44.22
CA ALA A 247 -44.19 11.24 43.84
C ALA A 247 -42.87 10.57 43.39
N SER A 248 -42.61 9.39 43.98
CA SER A 248 -41.71 8.29 43.53
C SER A 248 -40.22 8.62 43.35
N GLY A 249 -39.30 8.06 44.12
CA GLY A 249 -39.15 6.63 44.45
C GLY A 249 -37.85 6.13 43.80
N VAL A 250 -36.74 6.16 44.54
CA VAL A 250 -36.04 4.97 45.07
C VAL A 250 -35.51 4.07 43.93
N GLU A 251 -34.28 4.29 43.46
CA GLU A 251 -33.03 3.66 43.91
C GLU A 251 -32.74 2.29 43.27
N SER A 252 -31.57 2.25 42.64
CA SER A 252 -30.55 1.22 42.79
C SER A 252 -30.80 -0.21 42.29
N GLY A 253 -30.03 -0.56 41.25
CA GLY A 253 -29.15 -1.72 41.34
C GLY A 253 -29.50 -2.95 40.51
N ALA A 254 -28.56 -3.31 39.63
CA ALA A 254 -28.12 -4.66 39.28
C ALA A 254 -29.12 -5.70 38.72
N GLY A 255 -28.68 -6.39 37.66
CA GLY A 255 -29.22 -7.69 37.27
C GLY A 255 -29.58 -7.75 35.79
N GLY A 256 -29.11 -8.81 35.12
CA GLY A 256 -29.18 -8.97 33.67
C GLY A 256 -30.52 -9.47 33.14
N GLN A 257 -30.57 -9.66 31.82
CA GLN A 257 -31.69 -10.29 31.16
C GLN A 257 -31.22 -11.34 30.15
N VAL A 258 -31.60 -12.55 30.51
CA VAL A 258 -31.75 -13.73 29.66
C VAL A 258 -33.17 -13.66 29.07
N LEU A 259 -33.30 -14.17 27.84
CA LEU A 259 -34.50 -14.77 27.24
C LEU A 259 -35.73 -13.89 27.03
N ASP A 260 -36.10 -13.70 25.77
CA ASP A 260 -37.49 -13.69 25.33
C ASP A 260 -37.59 -14.42 23.99
N GLU A 261 -38.01 -15.68 24.07
CA GLU A 261 -38.52 -16.48 22.97
C GLU A 261 -40.05 -16.56 23.09
N GLU A 262 -40.68 -16.72 21.93
CA GLU A 262 -42.09 -17.01 21.66
C GLU A 262 -43.05 -15.84 21.46
N ARG A 263 -43.42 -15.61 20.19
CA ARG A 263 -44.75 -15.96 19.66
C ARG A 263 -44.89 -15.57 18.19
N THR A 264 -44.73 -16.53 17.27
CA THR A 264 -45.39 -16.46 15.95
C THR A 264 -45.95 -17.84 15.61
N SER A 265 -47.27 -17.91 15.53
CA SER A 265 -48.08 -19.08 15.21
C SER A 265 -47.80 -19.64 13.82
N HIS A 266 -47.68 -20.96 13.74
CA HIS A 266 -47.47 -21.78 12.56
C HIS A 266 -48.71 -21.78 11.63
N ILE A 267 -48.52 -21.47 10.34
CA ILE A 267 -49.53 -21.63 9.27
C ILE A 267 -48.94 -22.65 8.28
N PRO A 268 -49.58 -23.81 8.03
CA PRO A 268 -49.06 -24.80 7.10
C PRO A 268 -49.36 -24.39 5.64
N ASN A 269 -48.40 -24.61 4.73
CA ASN A 269 -48.41 -24.32 3.27
C ASN A 269 -48.03 -22.90 2.80
N GLN A 270 -46.77 -22.49 3.02
CA GLN A 270 -46.08 -21.57 2.11
C GLN A 270 -44.78 -22.20 1.58
N PRO A 271 -44.38 -21.95 0.31
CA PRO A 271 -43.08 -22.36 -0.19
C PRO A 271 -41.96 -21.52 0.46
N ASP A 272 -40.94 -22.21 0.96
CA ASP A 272 -39.83 -21.63 1.73
C ASP A 272 -39.08 -20.54 0.95
N LYS A 273 -38.98 -19.34 1.55
CA LYS A 273 -38.07 -18.30 1.08
C LYS A 273 -36.68 -18.56 1.69
N PRO A 274 -35.58 -18.47 0.92
CA PRO A 274 -34.26 -18.72 1.46
C PRO A 274 -33.87 -17.61 2.46
N ASP A 275 -33.59 -18.01 3.69
CA ASP A 275 -33.07 -17.15 4.74
C ASP A 275 -31.71 -16.57 4.33
N LYS A 276 -31.63 -15.24 4.29
CA LYS A 276 -30.37 -14.52 4.08
C LYS A 276 -29.55 -14.58 5.36
N GLN A 277 -28.76 -15.64 5.52
CA GLN A 277 -27.72 -15.73 6.53
C GLN A 277 -26.57 -14.77 6.20
N LYS A 278 -26.53 -13.61 6.84
CA LYS A 278 -25.29 -12.84 7.01
C LYS A 278 -24.53 -13.47 8.18
N MET A 279 -23.78 -14.53 7.92
CA MET A 279 -22.77 -15.02 8.87
C MET A 279 -21.44 -14.34 8.56
N ASP A 280 -20.81 -13.77 9.60
CA ASP A 280 -19.46 -13.21 9.52
C ASP A 280 -18.46 -14.26 9.03
N GLU A 281 -17.68 -13.92 8.00
CA GLU A 281 -16.69 -14.78 7.34
C GLU A 281 -15.73 -15.46 8.31
N SER A 282 -15.41 -14.81 9.44
CA SER A 282 -14.54 -15.37 10.47
C SER A 282 -15.14 -16.57 11.21
N ARG A 283 -16.47 -16.65 11.34
CA ARG A 283 -17.15 -17.81 11.94
C ARG A 283 -17.29 -18.94 10.94
N ARG A 284 -17.60 -18.62 9.68
CA ARG A 284 -17.60 -19.59 8.56
C ARG A 284 -16.27 -20.30 8.40
N ARG A 285 -15.17 -19.54 8.39
CA ARG A 285 -13.82 -20.10 8.25
C ARG A 285 -13.40 -21.01 9.41
N LEU A 286 -13.97 -20.79 10.60
CA LEU A 286 -13.68 -21.60 11.80
C LEU A 286 -14.53 -22.88 11.86
N GLU A 287 -15.73 -22.86 11.29
CA GLU A 287 -16.54 -24.07 11.07
C GLU A 287 -16.01 -24.93 9.92
N GLU A 288 -15.54 -24.32 8.83
CA GLU A 288 -14.90 -25.03 7.70
C GLU A 288 -13.60 -25.75 8.11
N MET A 289 -12.85 -25.23 9.08
CA MET A 289 -11.68 -25.93 9.62
C MET A 289 -12.01 -27.02 10.66
N LYS A 290 -13.23 -27.03 11.21
CA LYS A 290 -13.67 -28.00 12.23
C LYS A 290 -14.49 -29.14 11.66
N ASN A 291 -15.15 -28.95 10.52
CA ASN A 291 -15.95 -29.98 9.88
C ASN A 291 -15.09 -30.79 8.90
N GLY A 292 -14.69 -31.99 9.32
CA GLY A 292 -14.29 -33.04 8.39
C GLY A 292 -15.48 -33.48 7.55
N VAL A 293 -15.20 -34.02 6.36
CA VAL A 293 -16.20 -34.41 5.35
C VAL A 293 -17.29 -35.26 6.00
N THR A 294 -18.51 -34.73 6.02
CA THR A 294 -19.66 -35.40 6.64
C THR A 294 -20.21 -36.50 5.72
N GLU A 295 -20.84 -37.53 6.30
CA GLU A 295 -21.40 -38.65 5.53
C GLU A 295 -22.44 -38.17 4.49
N ALA A 296 -23.18 -37.10 4.80
CA ALA A 296 -24.14 -36.48 3.91
C ALA A 296 -23.47 -35.84 2.66
N GLU A 297 -22.31 -35.19 2.81
CA GLU A 297 -21.55 -34.64 1.68
C GLU A 297 -20.93 -35.74 0.82
N MET A 298 -20.52 -36.86 1.43
CA MET A 298 -20.05 -38.04 0.69
C MET A 298 -21.18 -38.72 -0.10
N GLU A 299 -22.40 -38.76 0.43
CA GLU A 299 -23.57 -39.26 -0.29
C GLU A 299 -24.00 -38.33 -1.43
N GLN A 300 -23.93 -37.02 -1.23
CA GLN A 300 -24.20 -36.04 -2.30
C GLN A 300 -23.16 -36.16 -3.41
N TYR A 301 -21.88 -36.28 -3.07
CA TYR A 301 -20.82 -36.51 -4.05
C TYR A 301 -20.99 -37.83 -4.81
N ARG A 302 -21.42 -38.91 -4.14
CA ARG A 302 -21.76 -40.19 -4.80
C ARG A 302 -22.93 -40.03 -5.77
N LYS A 303 -23.99 -39.32 -5.36
CA LYS A 303 -25.17 -39.04 -6.21
C LYS A 303 -24.82 -38.15 -7.41
N GLU A 304 -24.02 -37.10 -7.22
CA GLU A 304 -23.56 -36.26 -8.34
C GLU A 304 -22.67 -37.01 -9.31
N LYS A 305 -21.79 -37.89 -8.80
CA LYS A 305 -20.93 -38.72 -9.64
C LYS A 305 -21.73 -39.73 -10.47
N THR A 306 -22.77 -40.35 -9.91
CA THR A 306 -23.65 -41.24 -10.66
C THR A 306 -24.47 -40.49 -11.70
N ASN A 307 -24.99 -39.31 -11.36
CA ASN A 307 -25.79 -38.50 -12.28
C ASN A 307 -24.95 -37.96 -13.45
N LYS A 308 -23.67 -37.63 -13.22
CA LYS A 308 -22.75 -37.16 -14.27
C LYS A 308 -22.23 -38.29 -15.17
N ALA A 309 -22.30 -39.54 -14.69
CA ALA A 309 -21.95 -40.74 -15.45
C ALA A 309 -23.16 -41.34 -16.19
N ASP A 310 -24.35 -40.74 -16.07
CA ASP A 310 -25.55 -41.17 -16.78
C ASP A 310 -25.57 -40.58 -18.21
N PRO A 311 -25.47 -41.41 -19.27
CA PRO A 311 -25.50 -40.95 -20.66
C PRO A 311 -26.85 -40.34 -21.08
N MET A 312 -27.94 -40.51 -20.31
CA MET A 312 -29.24 -39.90 -20.58
C MET A 312 -29.36 -38.46 -20.07
N ALA A 313 -28.47 -38.00 -19.19
CA ALA A 313 -28.55 -36.67 -18.58
C ALA A 313 -28.40 -35.52 -19.60
N GLY A 314 -27.67 -35.75 -20.70
CA GLY A 314 -27.56 -34.77 -21.81
C GLY A 314 -28.69 -34.81 -22.83
N MET A 315 -29.60 -35.79 -22.72
CA MET A 315 -30.72 -36.02 -23.65
C MET A 315 -32.07 -35.57 -23.07
N LEU A 316 -32.16 -35.36 -21.75
CA LEU A 316 -33.35 -34.79 -21.14
C LEU A 316 -33.37 -33.27 -21.33
N GLY A 317 -34.27 -32.80 -22.19
CA GLY A 317 -34.58 -31.37 -22.37
C GLY A 317 -34.34 -30.80 -23.76
N THR A 318 -33.86 -31.60 -24.72
CA THR A 318 -33.69 -31.20 -26.14
C THR A 318 -34.78 -31.70 -27.07
N ASP A 319 -35.96 -32.03 -26.54
CA ASP A 319 -37.15 -32.30 -27.36
C ASP A 319 -37.91 -30.99 -27.58
N GLU A 320 -37.40 -30.14 -28.48
CA GLU A 320 -38.25 -29.16 -29.15
C GLU A 320 -39.14 -29.93 -30.13
N LEU A 321 -40.43 -30.05 -29.75
CA LEU A 321 -41.50 -30.61 -30.56
C LEU A 321 -41.57 -29.88 -31.92
N LEU A 322 -41.53 -30.68 -33.00
CA LEU A 322 -41.89 -30.31 -34.38
C LEU A 322 -43.26 -29.63 -34.46
#